data_AF-A0A4U3A367-F1
#
_entry.id   AF-A0A4U3A367-F1
#
_cell.length_a   1.000
_cell.length_b   1.000
_cell.length_c   1.000
_cell.angle_alpha   90.00
_cell.angle_beta   90.00
_cell.angle_gamma   90.00
#
_symmetry.space_group_name_H-M   'P 1'
#
loop_
_entity.id
_entity.type
_entity.pdbx_description
1 polymer ?
#
loop_
_entity_poly.entity_id
_entity_poly.type
_entity_poly.pdbx_seq_one_letter_code
_entity_poly.pdbx_strand_id
1 'polypeptide(L)'
;MGIYPLIAIIKENEDKENVIYSFGPGTESCMLNPELYSRWNFKVVKNATNRVEAFILLDETSEKHMALLYKCVHKIYAHIEEKGSIENMDNIFSGYFELIV
;
A
#
# COMPACT_ATOMS: atom_id res chain seq x y z
N MET A 1 -15.90 -15.00 -14.85
CA MET A 1 -14.82 -14.05 -14.48
C MET A 1 -14.86 -13.90 -12.98
N GLY A 2 -13.77 -14.22 -12.28
CA GLY A 2 -13.70 -14.06 -10.83
C GLY A 2 -13.71 -12.58 -10.46
N ILE A 3 -14.55 -12.20 -9.49
CA ILE A 3 -14.53 -10.86 -8.93
C ILE A 3 -13.27 -10.79 -8.07
N TYR A 4 -12.21 -10.20 -8.60
CA TYR A 4 -11.03 -9.90 -7.82
C TYR A 4 -11.36 -8.81 -6.81
N PRO A 5 -10.92 -8.94 -5.56
CA PRO A 5 -11.26 -7.97 -4.54
C PRO A 5 -10.54 -6.65 -4.81
N LEU A 6 -11.18 -5.57 -4.38
CA LEU A 6 -10.64 -4.23 -4.55
C LEU A 6 -9.36 -4.08 -3.75
N ILE A 7 -8.26 -3.75 -4.43
CA ILE A 7 -7.01 -3.44 -3.75
C ILE A 7 -7.09 -2.02 -3.18
N ALA A 8 -6.84 -1.90 -1.87
CA ALA A 8 -6.86 -0.65 -1.14
C ALA A 8 -5.53 -0.45 -0.41
N ILE A 9 -5.04 0.79 -0.41
CA ILE A 9 -3.89 1.23 0.39
C ILE A 9 -4.44 2.04 1.55
N ILE A 10 -4.22 1.58 2.77
CA ILE A 10 -4.77 2.17 3.99
C ILE A 10 -3.61 2.61 4.86
N LYS A 11 -3.70 3.82 5.42
CA LYS A 11 -2.73 4.31 6.40
C LYS A 11 -3.08 3.72 7.76
N GLU A 12 -2.20 2.88 8.30
CA GLU A 12 -2.43 2.17 9.56
C GLU A 12 -1.92 2.95 10.76
N ASN A 13 -0.74 3.57 10.62
CA ASN A 13 -0.10 4.32 11.69
C ASN A 13 0.82 5.40 11.13
N GLU A 14 1.02 6.47 11.90
CA GLU A 14 1.96 7.53 11.57
C GLU A 14 2.66 8.03 12.84
N ASP A 15 3.98 8.15 12.74
CA ASP A 15 4.81 8.80 13.73
C ASP A 15 5.65 9.93 13.08
N LYS A 16 6.58 10.49 13.85
CA LYS A 16 7.43 11.60 13.39
C LYS A 16 8.43 11.20 12.31
N GLU A 17 8.84 9.93 12.29
CA GLU A 17 9.90 9.43 11.42
C GLU A 17 9.33 8.62 10.26
N ASN A 18 8.17 7.98 10.46
CA ASN A 18 7.64 6.99 9.53
C ASN A 18 6.11 7.03 9.42
N VAL A 19 5.61 6.48 8.32
CA VAL A 19 4.20 6.15 8.11
C VAL A 19 4.09 4.68 7.72
N ILE A 20 3.19 3.93 8.35
CA ILE A 20 2.89 2.55 8.01
C ILE A 20 1.61 2.51 7.18
N TYR A 21 1.69 1.84 6.04
CA TYR A 21 0.57 1.56 5.17
C TYR A 21 0.35 0.06 5.05
N SER A 22 -0.91 -0.36 5.03
CA SER A 22 -1.31 -1.67 4.57
C SER A 22 -1.80 -1.58 3.13
N PHE A 23 -1.47 -2.56 2.29
CA PHE A 23 -2.00 -2.70 0.93
C PHE A 23 -2.47 -4.13 0.68
N GLY A 24 -3.48 -4.25 -0.18
CA GLY A 24 -4.08 -5.53 -0.52
C GLY A 24 -5.60 -5.40 -0.66
N PRO A 25 -6.33 -6.52 -0.77
CA PRO A 25 -7.78 -6.56 -0.77
C PRO A 25 -8.38 -5.75 0.38
N GLY A 26 -9.51 -5.07 0.14
CA GLY A 26 -10.20 -4.29 1.16
C GLY A 26 -10.42 -5.09 2.44
N THR A 27 -10.40 -4.41 3.59
CA THR A 27 -10.50 -5.04 4.92
C THR A 27 -11.69 -5.97 5.05
N GLU A 28 -12.84 -5.57 4.52
CA GLU A 28 -14.04 -6.41 4.45
C GLU A 28 -13.82 -7.71 3.65
N SER A 29 -13.12 -7.64 2.51
CA SER A 29 -12.82 -8.83 1.70
C SER A 29 -11.90 -9.80 2.44
N CYS A 30 -10.90 -9.29 3.17
CA CYS A 30 -10.04 -10.09 4.04
C CYS A 30 -10.78 -10.70 5.22
N MET A 31 -11.75 -9.97 5.81
CA MET A 31 -12.59 -10.51 6.89
C MET A 31 -13.52 -11.61 6.39
N LEU A 32 -14.13 -11.44 5.22
CA LEU A 32 -15.06 -12.41 4.65
C LEU A 32 -14.35 -13.65 4.09
N ASN A 33 -13.10 -13.51 3.63
CA ASN A 33 -12.35 -14.59 3.00
C ASN A 33 -10.86 -14.58 3.42
N PRO A 34 -10.54 -14.83 4.71
CA PRO A 34 -9.19 -14.72 5.24
C PRO A 34 -8.21 -15.77 4.66
N GLU A 35 -8.73 -16.90 4.18
CA GLU A 35 -7.92 -17.94 3.55
C GLU A 35 -7.47 -17.58 2.12
N LEU A 36 -8.18 -16.64 1.48
CA LEU A 36 -7.93 -16.23 0.11
C LEU A 36 -7.18 -14.90 0.02
N TYR A 37 -7.37 -14.02 1.01
CA TYR A 37 -6.91 -12.65 0.94
C TYR A 37 -6.16 -12.23 2.20
N SER A 38 -4.97 -11.70 1.98
CA SER A 38 -4.17 -11.07 3.03
C SER A 38 -3.80 -9.65 2.62
N ARG A 39 -3.56 -8.80 3.62
CA ARG A 39 -2.98 -7.47 3.44
C ARG A 39 -1.52 -7.53 3.88
N TRP A 40 -0.69 -6.72 3.25
CA TRP A 40 0.72 -6.58 3.56
C TRP A 40 1.02 -5.14 3.96
N ASN A 41 2.04 -4.97 4.77
CA ASN A 41 2.43 -3.72 5.35
C ASN A 41 3.76 -3.28 4.79
N PHE A 42 3.87 -1.99 4.50
CA PHE A 42 5.13 -1.34 4.26
C PHE A 42 5.21 -0.03 5.03
N LYS A 43 6.43 0.33 5.35
CA LYS A 43 6.79 1.54 6.05
C LYS A 43 7.37 2.53 5.06
N VAL A 44 6.97 3.79 5.19
CA VAL A 44 7.54 4.92 4.45
C VAL A 44 8.29 5.81 5.42
N VAL A 45 9.60 5.95 5.23
CA VAL A 45 10.47 6.81 6.05
C VAL A 45 10.40 8.25 5.54
N LYS A 46 9.99 9.18 6.40
CA LYS A 46 9.77 10.60 6.02
C LYS A 46 11.08 11.33 5.67
N ASN A 47 12.18 10.95 6.32
CA ASN A 47 13.50 11.57 6.18
C ASN A 47 14.43 10.83 5.19
N ALA A 48 13.91 9.89 4.41
CA ALA A 48 14.75 9.18 3.46
C ALA A 48 15.30 10.10 2.36
N THR A 49 16.57 9.92 2.02
CA THR A 49 17.25 10.74 1.01
C THR A 49 16.94 10.31 -0.43
N ASN A 50 16.43 9.09 -0.61
CA ASN A 50 16.03 8.56 -1.92
C ASN A 50 14.78 7.65 -1.81
N ARG A 51 14.14 7.42 -2.96
CA ARG A 51 12.89 6.67 -3.08
C ARG A 51 13.01 5.19 -2.69
N VAL A 52 14.21 4.60 -2.82
CA VAL A 52 14.41 3.18 -2.53
C VAL A 52 14.54 2.95 -1.03
N GLU A 53 15.22 3.84 -0.32
CA GLU A 53 15.34 3.84 1.14
C GLU A 53 14.06 4.24 1.85
N ALA A 54 13.21 5.04 1.18
CA ALA A 54 11.96 5.49 1.75
C ALA A 54 10.99 4.34 2.01
N PHE A 55 10.93 3.33 1.15
CA PHE A 55 9.92 2.26 1.23
C PHE A 55 10.53 0.96 1.74
N ILE A 56 10.09 0.52 2.91
CA ILE A 56 10.55 -0.69 3.57
C ILE A 56 9.36 -1.65 3.71
N LEU A 57 9.41 -2.78 3.03
CA LEU A 57 8.41 -3.83 3.21
C LEU A 57 8.59 -4.48 4.59
N LEU A 58 7.50 -4.61 5.35
CA LEU A 58 7.52 -5.18 6.70
C LEU A 58 7.17 -6.68 6.70
N ASP A 59 6.42 -7.14 5.71
CA ASP A 59 5.95 -8.52 5.61
C ASP A 59 6.72 -9.31 4.54
N GLU A 60 6.85 -10.63 4.72
CA GLU A 60 7.38 -11.51 3.68
C GLU A 60 6.35 -11.65 2.54
N THR A 61 6.52 -10.89 1.45
CA THR A 61 5.69 -11.04 0.25
C THR A 61 6.27 -12.06 -0.71
N SER A 62 5.44 -12.97 -1.22
CA SER A 62 5.83 -13.83 -2.33
C SER A 62 6.11 -13.02 -3.59
N GLU A 63 6.99 -13.51 -4.48
CA GLU A 63 7.37 -12.82 -5.72
C GLU A 63 6.18 -12.40 -6.59
N LYS A 64 5.08 -13.16 -6.54
CA LYS A 64 3.83 -12.87 -7.27
C LYS A 64 3.20 -11.53 -6.88
N HIS A 65 3.46 -11.05 -5.66
CA HIS A 65 2.89 -9.80 -5.14
C HIS A 65 3.87 -8.62 -5.21
N MET A 66 5.12 -8.83 -5.64
CA MET A 66 6.11 -7.77 -5.83
C MET A 66 5.66 -6.73 -6.86
N ALA A 67 5.00 -7.17 -7.95
CA ALA A 67 4.46 -6.24 -8.95
C ALA A 67 3.37 -5.32 -8.37
N LEU A 68 2.56 -5.81 -7.41
CA LEU A 68 1.59 -4.97 -6.69
C LEU A 68 2.29 -3.96 -5.79
N LEU A 69 3.32 -4.40 -5.07
CA LEU A 69 4.09 -3.54 -4.19
C LEU A 69 4.65 -2.35 -4.97
N TYR A 70 5.30 -2.58 -6.12
CA TYR A 70 5.82 -1.49 -6.95
C TYR A 70 4.74 -0.51 -7.43
N LYS A 71 3.55 -1.02 -7.81
CA LYS A 71 2.41 -0.16 -8.18
C LYS A 71 1.93 0.68 -6.99
N CYS A 72 1.90 0.12 -5.79
CA CYS A 72 1.49 0.83 -4.57
C CYS A 72 2.50 1.93 -4.20
N VAL A 73 3.79 1.59 -4.20
CA VAL A 73 4.90 2.53 -3.97
C VAL A 73 4.82 3.71 -4.95
N HIS A 74 4.62 3.43 -6.24
CA HIS A 74 4.51 4.46 -7.27
C HIS A 74 3.34 5.42 -7.01
N LYS A 75 2.15 4.91 -6.63
CA LYS A 75 0.98 5.75 -6.34
C LYS A 75 1.17 6.64 -5.13
N ILE A 76 1.71 6.10 -4.04
CA ILE A 76 2.02 6.90 -2.85
C ILE A 76 2.97 8.01 -3.23
N TYR A 77 4.02 7.67 -3.97
CA TYR A 77 5.02 8.64 -4.36
C TYR A 77 4.46 9.75 -5.26
N ALA A 78 3.67 9.41 -6.28
CA ALA A 78 2.99 10.39 -7.13
C ALA A 78 2.11 11.34 -6.30
N HIS A 79 1.44 10.81 -5.27
CA HIS A 79 0.63 11.63 -4.37
C HIS A 79 1.48 12.56 -3.48
N ILE A 80 2.65 12.12 -3.00
CA ILE A 80 3.61 13.00 -2.29
C ILE A 80 4.04 14.14 -3.21
N GLU A 81 4.39 13.84 -4.47
CA GLU A 81 4.79 14.87 -5.44
C GLU A 81 3.66 15.87 -5.71
N GLU A 82 2.42 15.41 -5.85
CA GLU A 82 1.25 16.28 -6.07
C GLU A 82 0.89 17.14 -4.84
N LYS A 83 0.99 16.60 -3.63
CA LYS A 83 0.56 17.27 -2.39
C LYS A 83 1.69 17.98 -1.64
N GLY A 84 2.93 17.82 -2.09
CA GLY A 84 4.13 18.43 -1.52
C GLY A 84 4.55 17.91 -0.14
N SER A 85 3.82 16.96 0.46
CA SER A 85 4.18 16.34 1.74
C SER A 85 3.46 15.01 1.96
N ILE A 86 4.15 14.10 2.66
CA ILE A 86 3.62 12.83 3.15
C ILE A 86 2.61 13.00 4.30
N GLU A 87 2.64 14.15 4.98
CA GLU A 87 1.75 14.46 6.11
C GLU A 87 0.30 14.77 5.65
N ASN A 88 0.13 15.16 4.39
CA ASN A 88 -1.18 15.46 3.80
C ASN A 88 -1.89 14.21 3.23
N MET A 89 -1.43 13.02 3.59
CA MET A 89 -1.95 11.74 3.12
C MET A 89 -3.10 11.23 3.99
N ASP A 90 -4.25 11.91 3.93
CA ASP A 90 -5.50 11.29 4.36
C ASP A 90 -5.94 10.25 3.33
N ASN A 91 -6.19 9.01 3.79
CA ASN A 91 -6.69 7.84 3.05
C ASN A 91 -6.61 7.96 1.52
N ILE A 92 -5.40 7.78 0.98
CA ILE A 92 -5.05 8.20 -0.38
C ILE A 92 -5.98 7.58 -1.44
N PHE A 93 -6.50 6.35 -1.30
CA PHE A 93 -7.32 5.76 -2.36
C PHE A 93 -8.31 4.67 -1.91
N SER A 94 -9.60 4.93 -2.15
CA SER A 94 -10.65 3.95 -2.49
C SER A 94 -10.63 3.62 -4.00
N GLY A 95 -9.44 3.39 -4.56
CA GLY A 95 -9.23 3.24 -6.00
C GLY A 95 -9.13 1.78 -6.44
N TYR A 96 -10.20 1.28 -7.05
CA TYR A 96 -10.39 -0.03 -7.66
C TYR A 96 -9.21 -0.45 -8.56
N PHE A 97 -8.70 -1.67 -8.36
CA PHE A 97 -7.77 -2.32 -9.28
C PHE A 97 -8.34 -3.66 -9.71
N GLU A 98 -8.60 -3.82 -11.01
CA GLU A 98 -8.73 -5.15 -11.59
C GLU A 98 -7.32 -5.71 -11.84
N LEU A 99 -7.00 -6.81 -11.16
CA LEU A 99 -5.84 -7.61 -11.48
C LEU A 99 -6.21 -8.57 -12.59
N ILE A 100 -5.76 -8.27 -13.81
CA ILE A 100 -5.58 -9.31 -14.82
C ILE A 100 -4.22 -9.94 -14.50
N VAL A 101 -4.26 -11.15 -13.92
CA VAL A 101 -3.10 -12.05 -13.76
C VAL A 101 -2.75 -12.64 -15.11
#